data_AF-A0A2V7I5A8-F1
#
_entry.id   AF-A0A2V7I5A8-F1
#
_cell.length_a   1.000
_cell.length_b   1.000
_cell.length_c   1.000
_cell.angle_alpha   90.00
_cell.angle_beta   90.00
_cell.angle_gamma   90.00
#
_symmetry.space_group_name_H-M   'P 1'
#
loop_
_entity.id
_entity.type
_entity.pdbx_description
1 polymer ?
#
loop_
_entity_poly.entity_id
_entity_poly.type
_entity_poly.pdbx_seq_one_letter_code
_entity_poly.pdbx_strand_id
1 'polypeptide(L)'
;MRGMEAEGTLFTDRGIREITQLFAQTTELLECARDLALTGNRVLARHVELESMRFQDQASEFARAHEERLIEGVCMPKASSAYLAMLDHLREITRHARRIAARVVPPERAVSPARDSG
;
A
#
# COMPACT_ATOMS: atom_id res chain seq x y z
N MET A 1 1.51 17.52 -40.94
CA MET A 1 2.42 16.92 -39.94
C MET A 1 1.56 16.44 -38.78
N ARG A 2 1.06 15.19 -38.82
CA ARG A 2 0.41 14.55 -37.67
C ARG A 2 1.53 14.20 -36.69
N GLY A 3 1.54 14.82 -35.51
CA GLY A 3 2.43 14.38 -34.45
C GLY A 3 2.10 12.92 -34.13
N MET A 4 3.10 12.06 -34.17
CA MET A 4 3.06 10.80 -33.43
C MET A 4 2.99 11.20 -31.95
N GLU A 5 1.78 11.34 -31.43
CA GLU A 5 1.56 11.34 -30.00
C GLU A 5 1.97 9.94 -29.54
N ALA A 6 3.03 9.87 -28.73
CA ALA A 6 3.42 8.63 -28.10
C ALA A 6 2.17 8.03 -27.46
N GLU A 7 1.82 6.82 -27.85
CA GLU A 7 0.63 6.09 -27.44
C GLU A 7 0.76 5.59 -25.98
N GLY A 8 1.24 6.47 -25.10
CA GLY A 8 1.37 6.25 -23.68
C GLY A 8 0.02 6.45 -23.00
N THR A 9 -0.28 5.56 -22.07
CA THR A 9 -1.43 5.71 -21.18
C THR A 9 -1.31 7.02 -20.39
N LEU A 10 -2.14 8.01 -20.71
CA LEU A 10 -2.15 9.30 -19.99
C LEU A 10 -2.91 9.15 -18.67
N PHE A 11 -2.20 9.32 -17.56
CA PHE A 11 -2.80 9.50 -16.23
C PHE A 11 -3.07 10.99 -15.98
N THR A 12 -4.06 11.29 -15.13
CA THR A 12 -4.23 12.65 -14.62
C THR A 12 -3.06 13.03 -13.70
N ASP A 13 -2.72 14.32 -13.62
CA ASP A 13 -1.67 14.79 -12.70
C ASP A 13 -1.93 14.35 -11.25
N ARG A 14 -3.20 14.33 -10.85
CA ARG A 14 -3.61 13.82 -9.54
C ARG A 14 -3.31 12.33 -9.40
N GLY A 15 -3.65 11.51 -10.40
CA GLY A 15 -3.31 10.08 -10.42
C GLY A 15 -1.81 9.82 -10.33
N ILE A 16 -0.99 10.62 -11.01
CA ILE A 16 0.47 10.54 -10.93
C ILE A 16 0.95 10.83 -9.50
N ARG A 17 0.44 11.88 -8.86
CA ARG A 17 0.80 12.22 -7.47
C ARG A 17 0.40 11.12 -6.49
N GLU A 18 -0.81 10.57 -6.64
CA GLU A 18 -1.34 9.49 -5.80
C GLU A 18 -0.45 8.24 -5.87
N ILE A 19 -0.09 7.78 -7.07
CA ILE A 19 0.81 6.64 -7.24
C ILE A 19 2.22 6.94 -6.71
N THR A 20 2.76 8.14 -6.98
CA THR A 20 4.08 8.54 -6.51
C THR A 20 4.15 8.54 -4.97
N GLN A 21 3.11 9.04 -4.32
CA GLN A 21 3.00 9.03 -2.86
C GLN A 21 3.00 7.61 -2.30
N LEU A 22 2.19 6.71 -2.86
CA LEU A 22 2.17 5.31 -2.44
C LEU A 22 3.51 4.59 -2.72
N PHE A 23 4.20 4.94 -3.81
CA PHE A 23 5.52 4.38 -4.11
C PHE A 23 6.56 4.76 -3.05
N ALA A 24 6.57 6.03 -2.61
CA ALA A 24 7.45 6.51 -1.56
C ALA A 24 7.17 5.80 -0.22
N GLN A 25 5.89 5.72 0.17
CA GLN A 25 5.47 5.03 1.39
C GLN A 25 5.80 3.52 1.35
N THR A 26 5.67 2.89 0.18
CA THR A 26 6.03 1.48 -0.02
C THR A 26 7.54 1.28 0.18
N THR A 27 8.36 2.19 -0.33
CA THR A 27 9.82 2.14 -0.21
C THR A 27 10.24 2.27 1.26
N GLU A 28 9.68 3.23 1.99
CA GLU A 28 9.92 3.41 3.42
C GLU A 28 9.55 2.17 4.24
N LEU A 29 8.39 1.56 3.96
CA LEU A 29 7.96 0.33 4.61
C LEU A 29 8.90 -0.86 4.32
N LEU A 30 9.46 -0.94 3.11
CA LEU A 30 10.45 -1.97 2.76
C LEU A 30 11.79 -1.75 3.47
N GLU A 31 12.24 -0.51 3.59
CA GLU A 31 13.44 -0.16 4.36
C GLU A 31 13.27 -0.51 5.84
N CYS A 32 12.11 -0.15 6.42
CA CYS A 32 11.76 -0.52 7.78
C CYS A 32 11.69 -2.04 7.98
N ALA A 33 11.13 -2.79 7.02
CA ALA A 33 11.10 -4.25 7.08
C ALA A 33 12.51 -4.87 6.99
N ARG A 34 13.41 -4.29 6.18
CA ARG A 34 14.83 -4.69 6.10
C ARG A 34 15.53 -4.44 7.44
N ASP A 35 15.42 -3.24 8.00
CA ASP A 35 16.06 -2.89 9.26
C ASP A 35 15.51 -3.71 10.43
N LEU A 36 14.20 -4.00 10.41
CA LEU A 36 13.57 -4.90 11.35
C LEU A 36 14.15 -6.32 11.26
N ALA A 37 14.34 -6.85 10.06
CA ALA A 37 14.91 -8.18 9.86
C ALA A 37 16.35 -8.30 10.41
N LEU A 38 17.10 -7.19 10.48
CA LEU A 38 18.44 -7.14 11.04
C LEU A 38 18.45 -6.93 12.56
N THR A 39 17.48 -6.20 13.10
CA THR A 39 17.52 -5.73 14.49
C THR A 39 16.56 -6.45 15.44
N GLY A 40 15.48 -7.06 14.92
CA GLY A 40 14.40 -7.61 15.75
C GLY A 40 13.65 -6.56 16.57
N ASN A 41 13.75 -5.28 16.22
CA ASN A 41 13.19 -4.18 17.01
C ASN A 41 11.65 -4.22 17.05
N ARG A 42 11.07 -4.49 18.22
CA ARG A 42 9.62 -4.59 18.41
C ARG A 42 8.86 -3.30 18.13
N VAL A 43 9.47 -2.14 18.40
CA VAL A 43 8.86 -0.83 18.12
C VAL A 43 8.74 -0.63 16.61
N LEU A 44 9.80 -0.98 15.87
CA LEU A 44 9.80 -0.92 14.41
C LEU A 44 8.81 -1.92 13.80
N ALA A 45 8.66 -3.12 14.37
CA ALA A 45 7.64 -4.07 13.94
C ALA A 45 6.21 -3.52 14.08
N ARG A 46 5.91 -2.89 15.22
CA ARG A 46 4.62 -2.22 15.45
C ARG A 46 4.41 -1.06 14.46
N HIS A 47 5.45 -0.29 14.19
CA HIS A 47 5.39 0.79 13.21
C HIS A 47 5.05 0.26 11.80
N VAL A 48 5.77 -0.77 11.32
CA VAL A 48 5.49 -1.42 10.02
C VAL A 48 4.06 -1.97 9.96
N GLU A 49 3.55 -2.54 11.05
CA GLU A 49 2.16 -3.02 11.12
C GLU A 49 1.15 -1.89 10.94
N LEU A 50 1.26 -0.81 11.73
CA LEU A 50 0.32 0.31 11.70
C LEU A 50 0.38 1.07 10.38
N GLU A 51 1.58 1.37 9.89
CA GLU A 51 1.75 2.09 8.62
C GLU A 51 1.32 1.25 7.42
N SER A 52 1.54 -0.08 7.46
CA SER A 52 0.97 -0.96 6.44
C SER A 52 -0.56 -0.94 6.43
N MET A 53 -1.23 -0.85 7.59
CA MET A 53 -2.69 -0.74 7.63
C MET A 53 -3.17 0.61 7.07
N ARG A 54 -2.55 1.72 7.51
CA ARG A 54 -2.84 3.07 6.99
C ARG A 54 -2.65 3.16 5.48
N PHE A 55 -1.60 2.51 4.97
CA PHE A 55 -1.35 2.40 3.53
C PHE A 55 -2.53 1.73 2.79
N GLN A 56 -3.10 0.64 3.34
CA GLN A 56 -4.23 -0.04 2.73
C GLN A 56 -5.47 0.85 2.68
N ASP A 57 -5.72 1.62 3.73
CA ASP A 57 -6.85 2.55 3.80
C ASP A 57 -6.68 3.65 2.76
N GLN A 58 -5.51 4.29 2.71
CA GLN A 58 -5.18 5.35 1.74
C GLN A 58 -5.26 4.85 0.29
N ALA A 59 -4.75 3.64 0.00
CA ALA A 59 -4.86 3.05 -1.33
C ALA A 59 -6.33 2.78 -1.73
N SER A 60 -7.19 2.45 -0.75
CA SER A 60 -8.63 2.27 -0.98
C SER A 60 -9.32 3.62 -1.28
N GLU A 61 -8.94 4.68 -0.58
CA GLU A 61 -9.43 6.04 -0.85
C GLU A 61 -9.03 6.52 -2.25
N PHE A 62 -7.78 6.26 -2.65
CA PHE A 62 -7.30 6.61 -4.00
C PHE A 62 -8.00 5.82 -5.10
N ALA A 63 -8.33 4.54 -4.86
CA ALA A 63 -9.13 3.75 -5.79
C ALA A 63 -10.53 4.35 -5.96
N ARG A 64 -11.21 4.68 -4.87
CA ARG A 64 -12.55 5.30 -4.90
C ARG A 64 -12.54 6.67 -5.60
N ALA A 65 -11.58 7.53 -5.28
CA ALA A 65 -11.44 8.82 -5.94
C ALA A 65 -11.10 8.69 -7.43
N HIS A 66 -10.43 7.60 -7.84
CA HIS A 66 -10.20 7.30 -9.25
C HIS A 66 -11.47 6.81 -9.95
N GLU A 67 -12.28 5.98 -9.30
CA GLU A 67 -13.59 5.56 -9.79
C GLU A 67 -14.53 6.75 -10.03
N GLU A 68 -14.61 7.69 -9.08
CA GLU A 68 -15.40 8.93 -9.24
C GLU A 68 -14.95 9.72 -10.48
N ARG A 69 -13.64 9.88 -10.70
CA ARG A 69 -13.09 10.55 -11.89
C ARG A 69 -13.36 9.79 -13.19
N LEU A 70 -13.52 8.47 -13.16
CA LEU A 70 -13.92 7.69 -14.34
C LEU A 70 -15.39 7.93 -14.68
N ILE A 71 -16.26 7.94 -13.66
CA ILE A 71 -17.69 8.23 -13.82
C ILE A 71 -17.90 9.64 -14.41
N GLU A 72 -17.11 10.61 -13.93
CA GLU A 72 -17.14 12.00 -14.41
C GLU A 72 -16.48 12.21 -15.79
N GLY A 73 -15.85 11.18 -16.37
CA GLY A 73 -15.16 11.27 -17.66
C GLY A 73 -13.82 12.01 -17.65
N VAL A 74 -13.25 12.26 -16.46
CA VAL A 74 -11.95 12.93 -16.27
C VAL A 74 -10.79 11.97 -16.55
N CYS A 75 -10.95 10.69 -16.19
CA CYS A 75 -9.97 9.63 -16.45
C CYS A 75 -10.35 8.79 -17.67
N MET A 76 -9.36 8.37 -18.46
CA MET A 76 -9.58 7.47 -19.60
C MET A 76 -9.73 6.01 -19.11
N PRO A 77 -10.75 5.25 -19.57
CA PRO A 77 -10.91 3.84 -19.19
C PRO A 77 -9.68 2.97 -19.47
N LYS A 78 -8.98 3.22 -20.60
CA LYS A 78 -7.72 2.53 -20.96
C LYS A 78 -6.61 2.73 -19.92
N ALA A 79 -6.62 3.84 -19.19
CA ALA A 79 -5.66 4.13 -18.12
C ALA A 79 -6.04 3.57 -16.75
N SER A 80 -7.33 3.32 -16.53
CA SER A 80 -7.84 2.84 -15.24
C SER A 80 -7.28 1.48 -14.84
N SER A 81 -7.24 0.52 -15.77
CA SER A 81 -6.75 -0.83 -15.48
C SER A 81 -5.30 -0.82 -14.99
N ALA A 82 -4.45 0.00 -15.62
CA ALA A 82 -3.07 0.18 -15.20
C ALA A 82 -2.98 0.87 -13.82
N TYR A 83 -3.79 1.92 -13.58
CA TYR A 83 -3.83 2.62 -12.30
C TYR A 83 -4.18 1.67 -11.14
N LEU A 84 -5.28 0.91 -11.29
CA LEU A 84 -5.75 -0.02 -10.27
C LEU A 84 -4.76 -1.17 -10.06
N ALA A 85 -4.16 -1.71 -11.12
CA ALA A 85 -3.13 -2.74 -11.00
C ALA A 85 -1.90 -2.24 -10.22
N MET A 86 -1.48 -0.98 -10.43
CA MET A 86 -0.40 -0.38 -9.64
C MET A 86 -0.78 -0.28 -8.16
N LEU A 87 -2.00 0.17 -7.84
CA LEU A 87 -2.48 0.20 -6.45
C LEU A 87 -2.42 -1.20 -5.82
N ASP A 88 -2.96 -2.20 -6.49
CA ASP A 88 -3.00 -3.57 -5.99
C ASP A 88 -1.59 -4.14 -5.75
N HIS A 89 -0.66 -3.91 -6.67
CA HIS A 89 0.73 -4.34 -6.49
C HIS A 89 1.39 -3.67 -5.29
N LEU A 90 1.23 -2.37 -5.10
CA LEU A 90 1.80 -1.67 -3.95
C LEU A 90 1.15 -2.13 -2.63
N ARG A 91 -0.15 -2.39 -2.62
CA ARG A 91 -0.86 -2.99 -1.47
C ARG A 91 -0.30 -4.35 -1.11
N GLU A 92 -0.02 -5.18 -2.09
CA GLU A 92 0.54 -6.51 -1.84
C GLU A 92 1.97 -6.43 -1.30
N ILE A 93 2.81 -5.53 -1.84
CA ILE A 93 4.17 -5.31 -1.33
C ILE A 93 4.15 -4.90 0.15
N THR A 94 3.32 -3.93 0.53
CA THR A 94 3.23 -3.49 1.93
C THR A 94 2.64 -4.57 2.85
N ARG A 95 1.69 -5.37 2.36
CA ARG A 95 1.19 -6.56 3.07
C ARG A 95 2.31 -7.57 3.31
N HIS A 96 3.21 -7.77 2.34
CA HIS A 96 4.38 -8.64 2.49
C HIS A 96 5.37 -8.08 3.51
N ALA A 97 5.65 -6.77 3.51
CA ALA A 97 6.47 -6.11 4.53
C ALA A 97 5.92 -6.36 5.95
N ARG A 98 4.61 -6.18 6.16
CA ARG A 98 3.95 -6.50 7.44
C ARG A 98 4.07 -7.97 7.83
N ARG A 99 3.94 -8.89 6.87
CA ARG A 99 4.10 -10.34 7.12
C ARG A 99 5.53 -10.70 7.51
N ILE A 100 6.54 -10.00 6.98
CA ILE A 100 7.93 -10.15 7.41
C ILE A 100 8.05 -9.68 8.86
N ALA A 101 7.51 -8.51 9.18
CA ALA A 101 7.54 -7.96 10.54
C ALA A 101 6.95 -8.91 11.57
N ALA A 102 5.75 -9.46 11.30
CA ALA A 102 5.08 -10.41 12.19
C ALA A 102 5.82 -11.76 12.35
N ARG A 103 6.72 -12.11 11.42
CA ARG A 103 7.55 -13.32 11.53
C ARG A 103 8.83 -13.07 12.31
N VAL A 104 9.45 -11.91 12.12
CA VAL A 104 10.67 -11.50 12.84
C VAL A 104 10.36 -11.22 14.30
N VAL A 105 9.28 -10.48 14.54
CA VAL A 105 8.76 -10.18 15.88
C VAL A 105 7.31 -10.64 15.92
N PRO A 106 7.04 -11.86 16.43
CA PRO A 106 5.68 -12.32 16.64
C PRO A 106 4.91 -11.35 17.56
N PRO A 107 3.64 -11.05 17.25
CA PRO A 107 2.80 -10.31 18.18
C PRO A 107 2.70 -11.08 19.49
N GLU A 108 2.67 -10.37 20.62
CA GLU A 108 2.43 -11.00 21.93
C GLU A 108 1.13 -11.80 21.85
N ARG A 109 1.20 -13.11 22.13
CA ARG A 109 -0.01 -13.92 22.25
C ARG A 109 -0.81 -13.36 23.43
N ALA A 110 -2.05 -12.96 23.18
CA ALA A 110 -2.98 -12.70 24.26
C ALA A 110 -3.04 -13.96 25.14
N VAL A 111 -2.62 -13.84 26.40
CA VAL A 111 -2.87 -14.88 27.40
C VAL A 111 -4.38 -14.99 27.51
N SER A 112 -4.93 -16.13 27.08
CA SER A 112 -6.33 -16.44 27.31
C SER A 112 -6.54 -16.49 28.82
N PRO A 113 -7.53 -15.77 29.40
CA PRO A 113 -7.78 -15.87 30.82
C PRO A 113 -8.08 -17.33 31.15
N ALA A 114 -7.35 -17.86 32.14
CA ALA A 114 -7.57 -19.19 32.65
C ALA A 114 -9.05 -19.33 32.99
N ARG A 115 -9.69 -20.39 32.48
CA ARG A 115 -11.03 -20.75 32.92
C ARG A 115 -10.91 -21.22 34.37
N ASP A 116 -11.17 -20.32 35.31
CA ASP A 116 -11.40 -20.69 36.70
C ASP A 116 -12.55 -21.69 36.72
N SER A 117 -12.19 -22.95 37.01
CA SER A 117 -13.14 -24.03 37.24
C SER A 117 -13.32 -24.10 38.75
N GLY A 118 -14.31 -23.35 39.24
CA GLY A 118 -14.87 -23.48 40.58
C GLY A 118 -16.13 -24.33 40.54
#